data_AF-A0A2S5CZ05-F1
#
_entry.id   AF-A0A2S5CZ05-F1
#
_cell.length_a   1.000
_cell.length_b   1.000
_cell.length_c   1.000
_cell.angle_alpha   90.00
_cell.angle_beta   90.00
_cell.angle_gamma   90.00
#
_symmetry.space_group_name_H-M   'P 1'
#
loop_
_entity.id
_entity.type
_entity.pdbx_description
1 polymer ?
#
loop_
_entity_poly.entity_id
_entity_poly.type
_entity_poly.pdbx_seq_one_letter_code
_entity_poly.pdbx_strand_id
1 'polypeptide(L)'
;MTRAQVVTLLHRMDSRNFYTISDDAQNIHENQSNVSLNGRALNGQKQLDKSMQQVAPSNSAWEGTYTYYYKWGKGATDFNRRDAIISNATSKSFNISLTASDGQQSGSVEGTATITSSTKAIMNKSDNGNRCVLEFEQLKNALKIIEVDCQFAHDEGTNFSGTLKKQ
;
A
#
# COMPACT_ATOMS: atom_id res chain seq x y z
N MET A 1 39.50 8.17 -27.16
CA MET A 1 38.19 8.05 -26.50
C MET A 1 37.12 7.86 -27.57
N THR A 2 36.29 6.83 -27.44
CA THR A 2 35.16 6.60 -28.35
C THR A 2 33.92 7.35 -27.88
N ARG A 3 32.96 7.63 -28.77
CA ARG A 3 31.67 8.24 -28.41
C ARG A 3 30.98 7.51 -27.25
N ALA A 4 31.03 6.18 -27.24
CA ALA A 4 30.46 5.37 -26.16
C ALA A 4 31.18 5.57 -24.81
N GLN A 5 32.50 5.75 -24.82
CA GLN A 5 33.28 6.05 -23.62
C GLN A 5 32.95 7.45 -23.07
N VAL A 6 32.74 8.44 -23.95
CA VAL A 6 32.35 9.80 -23.56
C VAL A 6 30.95 9.82 -22.95
N VAL A 7 29.98 9.14 -23.57
CA VAL A 7 28.60 9.04 -23.04
C VAL A 7 28.57 8.31 -21.70
N THR A 8 29.33 7.22 -21.56
CA THR A 8 29.41 6.47 -20.30
C THR A 8 30.07 7.29 -19.20
N LEU A 9 31.09 8.10 -19.53
CA LEU A 9 31.73 9.02 -18.60
C LEU A 9 30.75 10.10 -18.13
N LEU A 10 30.03 10.74 -19.05
CA LEU A 10 29.01 11.75 -18.73
C LEU A 10 27.89 11.17 -17.85
N HIS A 11 27.38 9.98 -18.18
CA HIS A 11 26.37 9.30 -17.36
C HIS A 11 26.87 8.97 -15.94
N ARG A 12 28.13 8.54 -15.82
CA ARG A 12 28.75 8.27 -14.51
C ARG A 12 28.96 9.56 -13.71
N MET A 13 29.25 10.67 -14.37
CA MET A 13 29.38 11.99 -13.74
C MET A 13 28.03 12.57 -13.30
N ASP A 14 26.95 12.38 -14.05
CA ASP A 14 25.59 12.75 -13.59
C ASP A 14 25.13 11.89 -12.40
N SER A 15 25.47 10.60 -12.39
CA SER A 15 25.09 9.69 -11.30
C SER A 15 25.82 9.95 -9.98
N ARG A 16 26.94 10.66 -10.03
CA ARG A 16 27.77 11.01 -8.88
C ARG A 16 27.86 12.53 -8.85
N ASN A 17 26.97 13.21 -8.12
CA ASN A 17 26.91 14.67 -7.88
C ASN A 17 28.29 15.41 -7.86
N PHE A 18 28.97 15.54 -9.00
CA PHE A 18 30.28 16.18 -9.13
C PHE A 18 30.17 17.59 -9.71
N TYR A 19 28.97 17.97 -10.14
CA TYR A 19 28.66 19.32 -10.53
C TYR A 19 28.11 20.05 -9.30
N THR A 20 28.94 20.88 -8.68
CA THR A 20 28.46 21.91 -7.76
C THR A 20 27.58 22.86 -8.56
N ILE A 21 26.28 22.84 -8.29
CA ILE A 21 25.35 23.83 -8.81
C ILE A 21 25.80 25.17 -8.23
N SER A 22 26.12 26.16 -9.06
CA SER A 22 26.58 27.46 -8.56
C SER A 22 25.49 28.12 -7.71
N ASP A 23 25.89 28.88 -6.70
CA ASP A 23 24.95 29.62 -5.86
C ASP A 23 24.07 30.56 -6.69
N ASP A 24 24.63 31.14 -7.76
CA ASP A 24 23.87 31.92 -8.74
C ASP A 24 22.76 31.07 -9.39
N ALA A 25 23.08 29.86 -9.88
CA ALA A 25 22.09 28.97 -10.46
C ALA A 25 21.01 28.53 -9.46
N GLN A 26 21.38 28.35 -8.19
CA GLN A 26 20.47 28.01 -7.11
C GLN A 26 19.49 29.18 -6.79
N ASN A 27 19.93 30.43 -7.02
CA ASN A 27 19.22 31.67 -6.68
C ASN A 27 18.50 32.36 -7.86
N ILE A 28 18.58 31.84 -9.09
CA ILE A 28 17.95 32.47 -10.29
C ILE A 28 16.41 32.63 -10.18
N HIS A 29 15.75 32.02 -9.20
CA HIS A 29 14.36 32.27 -8.86
C HIS A 29 14.10 32.20 -7.35
N GLU A 30 13.11 32.95 -6.85
CA GLU A 30 12.67 32.91 -5.45
C GLU A 30 12.32 31.48 -5.03
N ASN A 31 13.13 30.91 -4.13
CA ASN A 31 12.94 29.58 -3.60
C ASN A 31 12.09 29.59 -2.33
N GLN A 32 10.81 29.96 -2.46
CA GLN A 32 9.89 30.07 -1.32
C GLN A 32 9.76 28.76 -0.52
N SER A 33 10.05 27.60 -1.13
CA SER A 33 9.93 26.26 -0.52
C SER A 33 11.26 25.68 0.00
N ASN A 34 12.38 26.42 -0.07
CA ASN A 34 13.72 25.98 0.36
C ASN A 34 14.18 24.61 -0.23
N VAL A 35 13.74 24.28 -1.45
CA VAL A 35 14.11 23.02 -2.14
C VAL A 35 15.33 23.24 -3.04
N SER A 36 16.25 22.28 -3.12
CA SER A 36 17.41 22.35 -4.02
C SER A 36 16.98 22.45 -5.50
N LEU A 37 17.81 23.06 -6.36
CA LEU A 37 17.52 23.17 -7.79
C LEU A 37 17.21 21.81 -8.43
N ASN A 38 17.94 20.76 -8.04
CA ASN A 38 17.69 19.39 -8.50
C ASN A 38 16.30 18.89 -8.08
N GLY A 39 15.89 19.14 -6.82
CA GLY A 39 14.54 18.82 -6.36
C GLY A 39 13.45 19.57 -7.13
N ARG A 40 13.68 20.85 -7.47
CA ARG A 40 12.76 21.64 -8.30
C ARG A 40 12.68 21.12 -9.73
N ALA A 41 13.82 20.76 -10.33
CA ALA A 41 13.88 20.19 -11.67
C ALA A 41 13.14 18.84 -11.75
N LEU A 42 13.35 17.96 -10.77
CA LEU A 42 12.63 16.69 -10.65
C LEU A 42 11.12 16.90 -10.47
N ASN A 43 10.70 17.89 -9.69
CA ASN A 43 9.28 18.22 -9.53
C ASN A 43 8.66 18.76 -10.81
N GLY A 44 9.36 19.64 -11.54
CA GLY A 44 8.93 20.10 -12.88
C GLY A 44 8.83 18.95 -13.88
N GLN A 45 9.78 18.02 -13.86
CA GLN A 45 9.76 16.83 -14.69
C GLN A 45 8.56 15.92 -14.35
N LYS A 46 8.28 15.70 -13.06
CA LYS A 46 7.06 14.98 -12.62
C LYS A 46 5.76 15.69 -13.05
N GLN A 47 5.73 17.02 -13.12
CA GLN A 47 4.54 17.75 -13.57
C GLN A 47 4.31 17.63 -15.09
N LEU A 48 5.39 17.55 -15.88
CA LEU A 48 5.32 17.47 -17.34
C LEU A 48 5.20 16.03 -17.85
N ASP A 49 5.80 15.06 -17.16
CA ASP A 49 5.78 13.65 -17.55
C ASP A 49 4.66 12.89 -16.82
N LYS A 50 3.54 12.69 -17.51
CA LYS A 50 2.39 11.92 -17.02
C LYS A 50 2.73 10.46 -16.67
N SER A 51 3.81 9.89 -17.22
CA SER A 51 4.26 8.53 -16.88
C SER A 51 5.03 8.46 -15.56
N MET A 52 5.58 9.58 -15.11
CA MET A 52 6.27 9.74 -13.82
C MET A 52 5.36 10.26 -12.71
N GLN A 53 4.18 10.76 -13.06
CA GLN A 53 3.12 10.99 -12.10
C GLN A 53 2.68 9.64 -11.57
N GLN A 54 2.92 9.37 -10.28
CA GLN A 54 2.11 8.39 -9.56
C GLN A 54 0.69 8.95 -9.58
N VAL A 55 -0.06 8.60 -10.63
CA VAL A 55 -1.51 8.77 -10.63
C VAL A 55 -1.99 7.85 -9.51
N ALA A 56 -2.40 8.43 -8.38
CA ALA A 56 -3.23 7.70 -7.43
C ALA A 56 -4.40 7.16 -8.27
N PRO A 57 -4.51 5.84 -8.47
CA PRO A 57 -5.51 5.32 -9.37
C PRO A 57 -6.88 5.80 -8.90
N SER A 58 -7.70 6.27 -9.84
CA SER A 58 -9.12 6.52 -9.60
C SER A 58 -9.70 5.26 -8.97
N ASN A 59 -9.99 5.31 -7.67
CA ASN A 59 -10.46 4.23 -6.80
C ASN A 59 -10.13 2.82 -7.34
N SER A 60 -8.93 2.32 -7.04
CA SER A 60 -8.61 0.90 -7.28
C SER A 60 -9.79 0.04 -6.84
N ALA A 61 -10.16 -0.97 -7.63
CA ALA A 61 -11.31 -1.81 -7.29
C ALA A 61 -11.18 -2.44 -5.89
N TRP A 62 -9.93 -2.58 -5.41
CA TRP A 62 -9.59 -3.06 -4.08
C TRP A 62 -9.86 -2.05 -2.97
N GLU A 63 -9.68 -0.75 -3.23
CA GLU A 63 -9.81 0.32 -2.24
C GLU A 63 -11.21 0.33 -1.62
N GLY A 64 -11.27 0.49 -0.30
CA GLY A 64 -12.53 0.66 0.45
C GLY A 64 -12.60 -0.13 1.75
N THR A 65 -13.74 0.03 2.41
CA THR A 65 -14.07 -0.67 3.66
C THR A 65 -14.99 -1.85 3.35
N TYR A 66 -14.65 -3.01 3.90
CA TYR A 66 -15.45 -4.23 3.79
C TYR A 66 -15.80 -4.71 5.18
N THR A 67 -17.05 -5.07 5.38
CA THR A 67 -17.55 -5.50 6.69
C THR A 67 -18.37 -6.77 6.56
N TYR A 68 -18.18 -7.67 7.51
CA TYR A 68 -19.11 -8.72 7.87
C TYR A 68 -19.64 -8.44 9.27
N TYR A 69 -20.95 -8.51 9.45
CA TYR A 69 -21.58 -8.39 10.75
C TYR A 69 -22.77 -9.33 10.84
N TYR A 70 -22.81 -10.14 11.90
CA TYR A 70 -23.90 -11.03 12.21
C TYR A 70 -24.17 -11.02 13.72
N LYS A 71 -25.42 -10.81 14.12
CA LYS A 71 -25.85 -10.83 15.52
C LYS A 71 -26.90 -11.93 15.69
N TRP A 72 -26.67 -12.89 16.58
CA TRP A 72 -27.58 -14.03 16.79
C TRP A 72 -28.45 -13.90 18.05
N GLY A 73 -28.09 -13.01 18.97
CA GLY A 73 -28.77 -12.87 20.25
C GLY A 73 -28.94 -11.43 20.71
N LYS A 74 -29.52 -11.27 21.90
CA LYS A 74 -29.70 -9.96 22.55
C LYS A 74 -28.55 -9.59 23.48
N GLY A 75 -27.70 -10.55 23.83
CA GLY A 75 -26.52 -10.32 24.65
C GLY A 75 -25.55 -9.35 23.98
N ALA A 76 -24.73 -8.70 24.82
CA ALA A 76 -23.72 -7.75 24.35
C ALA A 76 -22.65 -8.42 23.46
N THR A 77 -22.41 -9.72 23.67
CA THR A 77 -21.37 -10.53 23.02
C THR A 77 -21.94 -11.53 22.02
N ASP A 78 -23.24 -11.48 21.73
CA ASP A 78 -23.90 -12.40 20.80
C ASP A 78 -23.75 -11.95 19.33
N PHE A 79 -22.51 -11.74 18.87
CA PHE A 79 -22.23 -11.26 17.52
C PHE A 79 -20.91 -11.76 16.95
N ASN A 80 -20.77 -11.75 15.62
CA ASN A 80 -19.52 -11.96 14.92
C ASN A 80 -19.34 -10.82 13.91
N ARG A 81 -18.19 -10.16 13.97
CA ARG A 81 -17.85 -8.98 13.21
C ARG A 81 -16.44 -9.10 12.66
N ARG A 82 -16.28 -8.75 11.38
CA ARG A 82 -14.97 -8.58 10.73
C ARG A 82 -15.00 -7.32 9.90
N ASP A 83 -13.96 -6.52 10.03
CA ASP A 83 -13.76 -5.33 9.21
C ASP A 83 -12.41 -5.43 8.50
N ALA A 84 -12.39 -5.01 7.24
CA ALA A 84 -11.21 -4.92 6.40
C ALA A 84 -11.18 -3.55 5.75
N ILE A 85 -10.08 -2.81 5.94
CA ILE A 85 -9.87 -1.50 5.33
C ILE A 85 -8.69 -1.62 4.37
N ILE A 86 -8.98 -1.50 3.07
CA ILE A 86 -7.96 -1.46 2.03
C ILE A 86 -7.70 -0.02 1.63
N SER A 87 -6.43 0.39 1.70
CA SER A 87 -5.98 1.74 1.35
C SER A 87 -4.70 1.71 0.50
N ASN A 88 -4.40 2.83 -0.14
CA ASN A 88 -3.20 3.02 -0.95
C ASN A 88 -3.04 1.92 -2.02
N ALA A 89 -4.15 1.50 -2.63
CA ALA A 89 -4.13 0.38 -3.55
C ALA A 89 -3.57 0.81 -4.90
N THR A 90 -2.51 0.13 -5.32
CA THR A 90 -1.86 0.30 -6.62
C THR A 90 -2.20 -0.89 -7.53
N SER A 91 -1.60 -0.95 -8.72
CA SER A 91 -1.69 -2.13 -9.59
C SER A 91 -0.93 -3.35 -9.07
N LYS A 92 -0.07 -3.20 -8.05
CA LYS A 92 0.83 -4.26 -7.56
C LYS A 92 0.59 -4.64 -6.09
N SER A 93 0.04 -3.74 -5.30
CA SER A 93 -0.09 -3.94 -3.86
C SER A 93 -1.13 -3.00 -3.25
N PHE A 94 -1.55 -3.30 -2.03
CA PHE A 94 -2.35 -2.40 -1.20
C PHE A 94 -2.03 -2.60 0.28
N ASN A 95 -2.33 -1.58 1.08
CA ASN A 95 -2.28 -1.69 2.54
C ASN A 95 -3.61 -2.24 3.03
N ILE A 96 -3.57 -3.11 4.04
CA ILE A 96 -4.73 -3.73 4.64
C ILE A 96 -4.66 -3.60 6.16
N SER A 97 -5.77 -3.20 6.77
CA SER A 97 -6.02 -3.32 8.21
C SER A 97 -7.24 -4.21 8.41
N LEU A 98 -7.10 -5.24 9.24
CA LEU A 98 -8.12 -6.24 9.53
C LEU A 98 -8.40 -6.29 11.01
N THR A 99 -9.69 -6.42 11.35
CA THR A 99 -10.14 -6.75 12.69
C THR A 99 -11.15 -7.88 12.64
N ALA A 100 -11.13 -8.74 13.65
CA ALA A 100 -12.10 -9.81 13.84
C ALA A 100 -12.53 -9.85 15.30
N SER A 101 -13.81 -10.10 15.54
CA SER A 101 -14.34 -10.38 16.87
C SER A 101 -15.57 -11.27 16.79
N ASP A 102 -15.65 -12.28 17.64
CA ASP A 102 -16.82 -13.15 17.82
C ASP A 102 -17.62 -12.82 19.10
N GLY A 103 -17.37 -11.62 19.66
CA GLY A 103 -17.99 -11.13 20.88
C GLY A 103 -17.29 -11.56 22.17
N GLN A 104 -16.48 -12.63 22.15
CA GLN A 104 -15.59 -12.98 23.25
C GLN A 104 -14.14 -12.73 22.86
N GLN A 105 -13.75 -13.29 21.72
CA GLN A 105 -12.40 -13.33 21.21
C GLN A 105 -12.22 -12.28 20.14
N SER A 106 -10.97 -11.83 19.98
CA SER A 106 -10.66 -10.73 19.08
C SER A 106 -9.32 -10.90 18.39
N GLY A 107 -9.10 -10.11 17.33
CA GLY A 107 -7.83 -10.07 16.64
C GLY A 107 -7.73 -8.87 15.74
N SER A 108 -6.50 -8.45 15.47
CA SER A 108 -6.21 -7.42 14.48
C SER A 108 -4.87 -7.67 13.80
N VAL A 109 -4.82 -7.35 12.51
CA VAL A 109 -3.58 -7.40 11.74
C VAL A 109 -3.52 -6.28 10.72
N GLU A 110 -2.34 -5.70 10.61
CA GLU A 110 -2.00 -4.73 9.58
C GLU A 110 -0.87 -5.26 8.71
N GLY A 111 -0.91 -4.93 7.43
CA GLY A 111 0.17 -5.25 6.52
C GLY A 111 -0.03 -4.77 5.11
N THR A 112 0.89 -5.20 4.25
CA THR A 112 0.85 -4.95 2.80
C THR A 112 0.58 -6.25 2.07
N ALA A 113 -0.50 -6.29 1.29
CA ALA A 113 -0.80 -7.40 0.39
C ALA A 113 -0.23 -7.13 -1.00
N THR A 114 0.32 -8.17 -1.63
CA THR A 114 0.80 -8.14 -3.01
C THR A 114 -0.27 -8.70 -3.94
N ILE A 115 -0.65 -7.93 -4.97
CA ILE A 115 -1.62 -8.33 -5.99
C ILE A 115 -0.95 -9.32 -6.94
N THR A 116 -1.49 -10.54 -7.02
CA THR A 116 -0.97 -11.63 -7.87
C THR A 116 -1.73 -11.76 -9.19
N SER A 117 -2.96 -11.24 -9.25
CA SER A 117 -3.76 -11.13 -10.47
C SER A 117 -4.81 -10.03 -10.31
N SER A 118 -5.59 -9.72 -11.35
CA SER A 118 -6.61 -8.67 -11.30
C SER A 118 -7.57 -8.77 -10.12
N THR A 119 -7.85 -10.00 -9.64
CA THR A 119 -8.81 -10.26 -8.55
C THR A 119 -8.20 -11.00 -7.36
N LYS A 120 -6.89 -11.27 -7.32
CA LYS A 120 -6.26 -11.98 -6.20
C LYS A 120 -5.06 -11.23 -5.63
N ALA A 121 -4.89 -11.31 -4.33
CA ALA A 121 -3.74 -10.79 -3.61
C ALA A 121 -3.35 -11.69 -2.43
N ILE A 122 -2.12 -11.58 -1.96
CA ILE A 122 -1.59 -12.37 -0.86
C ILE A 122 -0.77 -11.46 0.07
N MET A 123 -0.96 -11.62 1.37
CA MET A 123 -0.10 -11.08 2.43
C MET A 123 0.54 -12.26 3.15
N ASN A 124 1.85 -12.19 3.43
CA ASN A 124 2.60 -13.29 4.07
C ASN A 124 3.22 -12.91 5.43
N LYS A 125 3.13 -11.64 5.80
CA LYS A 125 3.79 -11.06 6.97
C LYS A 125 3.05 -9.81 7.40
N SER A 126 2.84 -9.63 8.70
CA SER A 126 2.31 -8.39 9.27
C SER A 126 3.37 -7.30 9.37
N ASP A 127 2.94 -6.05 9.51
CA ASP A 127 3.84 -4.91 9.72
C ASP A 127 4.68 -5.06 11.00
N ASN A 128 4.15 -5.76 12.01
CA ASN A 128 4.84 -6.08 13.26
C ASN A 128 5.92 -7.16 13.11
N GLY A 129 6.12 -7.72 11.93
CA GLY A 129 7.17 -8.71 11.69
C GLY A 129 6.71 -10.17 11.78
N ASN A 130 5.49 -10.43 12.25
CA ASN A 130 4.99 -11.78 12.47
C ASN A 130 4.57 -12.45 11.16
N ARG A 131 4.71 -13.77 11.10
CA ARG A 131 4.15 -14.56 10.02
C ARG A 131 2.63 -14.44 10.04
N CYS A 132 2.06 -13.99 8.93
CA CYS A 132 0.61 -13.89 8.73
C CYS A 132 0.30 -14.06 7.24
N VAL A 133 -0.19 -15.24 6.88
CA VAL A 133 -0.54 -15.64 5.52
C VAL A 133 -2.04 -15.52 5.31
N LEU A 134 -2.42 -14.50 4.54
CA LEU A 134 -3.79 -14.21 4.14
C LEU A 134 -3.87 -14.15 2.62
N GLU A 135 -4.85 -14.87 2.08
CA GLU A 135 -5.20 -14.78 0.67
C GLU A 135 -6.48 -13.96 0.50
N PHE A 136 -6.47 -13.09 -0.49
CA PHE A 136 -7.58 -12.20 -0.80
C PHE A 136 -8.10 -12.47 -2.20
N GLU A 137 -9.41 -12.53 -2.33
CA GLU A 137 -10.12 -12.62 -3.59
C GLU A 137 -11.15 -11.51 -3.67
N GLN A 138 -10.97 -10.61 -4.63
CA GLN A 138 -11.93 -9.55 -4.94
C GLN A 138 -13.13 -10.15 -5.68
N LEU A 139 -14.31 -9.88 -5.14
CA LEU A 139 -15.60 -10.14 -5.76
C LEU A 139 -16.26 -8.80 -6.12
N LYS A 140 -17.31 -8.84 -6.94
CA LYS A 140 -17.95 -7.63 -7.49
C LYS A 140 -18.24 -6.53 -6.44
N ASN A 141 -18.76 -6.90 -5.27
CA ASN A 141 -19.08 -5.99 -4.15
C ASN A 141 -18.64 -6.58 -2.80
N ALA A 142 -17.63 -7.44 -2.80
CA ALA A 142 -17.19 -8.14 -1.60
C ALA A 142 -15.71 -8.49 -1.67
N LEU A 143 -15.12 -8.72 -0.50
CA LEU A 143 -13.78 -9.21 -0.33
C LEU A 143 -13.86 -10.56 0.36
N LYS A 144 -13.35 -11.60 -0.30
CA LYS A 144 -13.17 -12.91 0.32
C LYS A 144 -11.75 -12.99 0.87
N ILE A 145 -11.65 -13.38 2.12
CA ILE A 145 -10.40 -13.54 2.87
C ILE A 145 -10.30 -15.02 3.25
N ILE A 146 -9.13 -15.61 3.01
CA ILE A 146 -8.79 -16.95 3.47
C ILE A 146 -7.56 -16.80 4.35
N GLU A 147 -7.71 -17.09 5.63
CA GLU A 147 -6.58 -17.21 6.53
C GLU A 147 -5.96 -18.59 6.38
N VAL A 148 -4.68 -18.61 6.01
CA VAL A 148 -3.87 -19.82 5.97
C VAL A 148 -3.12 -19.99 7.28
N ASP A 149 -2.56 -18.90 7.82
CA ASP A 149 -1.78 -18.90 9.06
C ASP A 149 -1.62 -17.47 9.60
N CYS A 150 -2.35 -17.06 10.63
CA CYS A 150 -2.16 -15.74 11.26
C CYS A 150 -2.33 -15.78 12.79
N GLN A 151 -1.90 -16.89 13.42
CA GLN A 151 -2.19 -17.21 14.83
C GLN A 151 -1.70 -16.15 15.84
N PHE A 152 -0.67 -15.38 15.52
CA PHE A 152 -0.13 -14.33 16.40
C PHE A 152 -0.95 -13.05 16.41
N ALA A 153 -1.95 -12.93 15.53
CA ALA A 153 -2.72 -11.71 15.34
C ALA A 153 -4.15 -11.78 15.90
N HIS A 154 -4.55 -12.92 16.45
CA HIS A 154 -5.88 -13.08 17.02
C HIS A 154 -5.92 -14.15 18.12
N ASP A 155 -6.93 -14.07 18.98
CA ASP A 155 -7.18 -15.03 20.04
C ASP A 155 -7.64 -16.40 19.50
N GLU A 156 -7.41 -17.47 20.26
CA GLU A 156 -7.87 -18.82 19.91
C GLU A 156 -9.42 -18.86 19.89
N GLY A 157 -10.02 -19.18 18.75
CA GLY A 157 -11.48 -19.21 18.55
C GLY A 157 -12.00 -18.23 17.50
N THR A 158 -11.22 -17.20 17.16
CA THR A 158 -11.49 -16.32 16.02
C THR A 158 -10.49 -16.56 14.87
N ASN A 159 -10.65 -15.83 13.77
CA ASN A 159 -9.75 -15.83 12.60
C ASN A 159 -10.11 -14.62 11.71
N PHE A 160 -9.49 -14.47 10.55
CA PHE A 160 -9.82 -13.44 9.55
C PHE A 160 -10.59 -13.96 8.33
N SER A 161 -10.71 -15.29 8.16
CA SER A 161 -11.43 -15.93 7.05
C SER A 161 -12.91 -15.52 6.93
N GLY A 162 -13.36 -15.16 5.72
CA GLY A 162 -14.77 -14.82 5.50
C GLY A 162 -15.02 -14.07 4.20
N THR A 163 -16.28 -13.78 3.92
CA THR A 163 -16.66 -12.90 2.80
C THR A 163 -17.29 -11.63 3.37
N LEU A 164 -16.60 -10.51 3.21
CA LEU A 164 -16.97 -9.20 3.74
C LEU A 164 -17.59 -8.36 2.62
N LYS A 165 -18.69 -7.66 2.89
CA LYS A 165 -19.37 -6.82 1.91
C LYS A 165 -18.78 -5.42 1.90
N LYS A 166 -18.55 -4.87 0.71
CA LYS A 166 -18.11 -3.49 0.55
C LYS A 166 -19.19 -2.55 1.11
N GLN A 167 -18.77 -1.55 1.88
CA GLN A 167 -19.63 -0.50 2.43
C GLN A 167 -19.84 0.64 1.43
#